data_AF-A0A531LT18-F1
#
_entry.id   AF-A0A531LT18-F1
#
_cell.length_a   1.000
_cell.length_b   1.000
_cell.length_c   1.000
_cell.angle_alpha   90.00
_cell.angle_beta   90.00
_cell.angle_gamma   90.00
#
_symmetry.space_group_name_H-M   'P 1'
#
loop_
_entity.id
_entity.type
_entity.pdbx_description
1 polymer ?
#
loop_
_entity_poly.entity_id
_entity_poly.type
_entity_poly.pdbx_seq_one_letter_code
_entity_poly.pdbx_strand_id
1 'polypeptide(L)'
;APVTAIGSLTASDVDNADNVFQADSGSTSYGSFTIDAAGNWTYTLDDTNPTVDALNDGDPLSDSFTVHSEDGTSQLITISITGTNDAAIIDGTTSGAVDEDGADAPVTAIGSLTASDVDNAD
;
A
#
# COMPACT_ATOMS: atom_id res chain seq x y z
N ALA A 1 -12.11 2.78 -0.06
CA ALA A 1 -12.07 2.60 -1.53
C ALA A 1 -10.62 2.32 -1.89
N PRO A 2 -10.32 1.48 -2.89
CA PRO A 2 -8.93 1.18 -3.24
C PRO A 2 -8.17 2.46 -3.62
N VAL A 3 -6.89 2.53 -3.23
CA VAL A 3 -6.00 3.62 -3.63
C VAL A 3 -5.55 3.36 -5.07
N THR A 4 -5.87 4.29 -5.98
CA THR A 4 -5.63 4.11 -7.42
C THR A 4 -4.92 5.31 -8.03
N ALA A 5 -4.01 5.05 -8.96
CA ALA A 5 -3.44 6.04 -9.87
C ALA A 5 -3.93 5.76 -11.30
N ILE A 6 -4.20 6.82 -12.06
CA ILE A 6 -4.67 6.71 -13.46
C ILE A 6 -3.85 7.62 -14.35
N GLY A 7 -3.77 7.27 -15.63
CA GLY A 7 -3.17 8.13 -16.63
C GLY A 7 -3.48 7.66 -18.05
N SER A 8 -2.97 8.42 -19.02
CA SER A 8 -3.08 8.11 -20.44
C SER A 8 -1.75 8.34 -21.13
N LEU A 9 -1.35 7.40 -21.97
CA LEU A 9 -0.19 7.54 -22.86
C LEU A 9 -0.67 7.75 -24.30
N THR A 10 0.16 8.41 -25.10
CA THR A 10 -0.04 8.55 -26.55
C THR A 10 1.10 7.87 -27.28
N ALA A 11 0.77 6.94 -28.18
CA ALA A 11 1.75 6.38 -29.10
C ALA A 11 1.82 7.26 -30.37
N SER A 12 3.01 7.34 -30.97
CA SER A 12 3.21 7.98 -32.27
C SER A 12 4.36 7.29 -32.99
N ASP A 13 4.08 6.80 -34.18
CA ASP A 13 5.03 6.18 -35.10
C ASP A 13 4.92 6.89 -36.45
N VAL A 14 6.05 7.23 -37.05
CA VAL A 14 6.11 7.87 -38.37
C VAL A 14 5.97 6.86 -39.51
N ASP A 15 6.32 5.60 -39.25
CA ASP A 15 6.35 4.51 -40.21
C ASP A 15 5.12 3.59 -40.08
N ASN A 16 4.37 3.66 -38.97
CA ASN A 16 3.13 2.92 -38.74
C ASN A 16 1.92 3.85 -38.63
N ALA A 17 0.80 3.47 -39.25
CA ALA A 17 -0.45 4.22 -39.21
C ALA A 17 -1.24 3.99 -37.90
N ASP A 18 -1.04 2.83 -37.26
CA ASP A 18 -1.75 2.43 -36.05
C ASP A 18 -0.94 2.80 -34.80
N ASN A 19 -1.24 3.98 -34.26
CA ASN A 19 -0.62 4.55 -33.06
C ASN A 19 -1.32 4.05 -31.78
N VAL A 20 -1.30 2.75 -31.55
CA VAL A 20 -2.05 2.09 -30.45
C VAL A 20 -1.14 1.30 -29.51
N PHE A 21 -1.66 1.02 -28.31
CA PHE A 21 -1.02 0.17 -27.31
C PHE A 21 -1.53 -1.26 -27.35
N GLN A 22 -0.71 -2.19 -26.85
CA GLN A 22 -1.18 -3.53 -26.52
C GLN A 22 -1.98 -3.45 -25.22
N ALA A 23 -3.23 -3.88 -25.25
CA ALA A 23 -4.03 -3.99 -24.02
C ALA A 23 -3.44 -5.08 -23.12
N ASP A 24 -3.16 -4.75 -21.87
CA ASP A 24 -2.44 -5.62 -20.94
C ASP A 24 -2.88 -5.39 -19.49
N SER A 25 -2.61 -6.36 -18.63
CA SER A 25 -2.84 -6.27 -17.19
C SER A 25 -1.91 -7.20 -16.44
N GLY A 26 -1.49 -6.80 -15.25
CA GLY A 26 -0.60 -7.62 -14.44
C GLY A 26 -0.48 -7.15 -13.00
N SER A 27 0.24 -7.96 -12.21
CA SER A 27 0.64 -7.60 -10.85
C SER A 27 2.06 -7.03 -10.84
N THR A 28 2.31 -6.13 -9.91
CA THR A 28 3.62 -5.53 -9.64
C THR A 28 4.06 -5.92 -8.22
N SER A 29 5.08 -5.25 -7.67
CA SER A 29 5.54 -5.54 -6.31
C SER A 29 4.56 -5.10 -5.23
N TYR A 30 3.85 -4.00 -5.47
CA TYR A 30 2.99 -3.35 -4.47
C TYR A 30 1.55 -3.15 -4.96
N GLY A 31 1.17 -3.70 -6.12
CA GLY A 31 -0.16 -3.51 -6.66
C GLY A 31 -0.44 -4.29 -7.94
N SER A 32 -1.36 -3.77 -8.73
CA SER A 32 -1.71 -4.30 -10.06
C SER A 32 -2.05 -3.18 -11.02
N PHE A 33 -1.92 -3.45 -12.32
CA PHE A 33 -2.22 -2.50 -13.37
C PHE A 33 -3.08 -3.09 -14.48
N THR A 34 -3.73 -2.19 -15.22
CA THR A 34 -4.39 -2.45 -16.50
C THR A 34 -4.07 -1.32 -17.46
N ILE A 35 -3.91 -1.60 -18.75
CA ILE A 35 -3.85 -0.61 -19.83
C ILE A 35 -4.73 -1.06 -21.00
N ASP A 36 -5.45 -0.13 -21.62
CA ASP A 36 -6.21 -0.39 -22.84
C ASP A 36 -5.43 0.00 -24.11
N ALA A 37 -5.96 -0.37 -25.28
CA ALA A 37 -5.30 -0.07 -26.56
C ALA A 37 -5.24 1.44 -26.89
N ALA A 38 -6.04 2.27 -26.21
CA ALA A 38 -5.99 3.72 -26.30
C ALA A 38 -4.93 4.34 -25.37
N GLY A 39 -4.22 3.52 -24.59
CA GLY A 39 -3.17 3.95 -23.68
C GLY A 39 -3.69 4.43 -22.32
N ASN A 40 -4.98 4.24 -22.02
CA ASN A 40 -5.51 4.55 -20.69
C ASN A 40 -5.09 3.45 -19.72
N TRP A 41 -4.37 3.82 -18.67
CA TRP A 41 -3.92 2.89 -17.66
C TRP A 41 -4.47 3.22 -16.27
N THR A 42 -4.62 2.18 -15.47
CA THR A 42 -4.98 2.26 -14.05
C THR A 42 -4.01 1.39 -13.27
N TYR A 43 -3.50 1.91 -12.17
CA TYR A 43 -2.76 1.19 -11.15
C TYR A 43 -3.58 1.16 -9.87
N THR A 44 -3.69 0.00 -9.24
CA THR A 44 -4.34 -0.20 -7.95
C THR A 44 -3.31 -0.69 -6.94
N LEU A 45 -3.10 0.09 -5.88
CA LEU A 45 -2.20 -0.27 -4.79
C LEU A 45 -2.79 -1.44 -3.99
N ASP A 46 -1.94 -2.38 -3.63
CA ASP A 46 -2.25 -3.40 -2.63
C ASP A 46 -1.88 -2.86 -1.24
N ASP A 47 -2.84 -2.18 -0.63
CA ASP A 47 -2.73 -1.59 0.71
C ASP A 47 -2.56 -2.66 1.81
N THR A 48 -2.79 -3.94 1.49
CA THR A 48 -2.57 -5.05 2.43
C THR A 48 -1.15 -5.61 2.35
N ASN A 49 -0.32 -5.08 1.45
CA ASN A 49 1.08 -5.46 1.35
C ASN A 49 1.83 -4.97 2.59
N PRO A 50 2.48 -5.84 3.37
CA PRO A 50 3.13 -5.45 4.63
C PRO A 50 4.23 -4.39 4.49
N THR A 51 4.80 -4.21 3.29
CA THR A 51 5.77 -3.13 3.07
C THR A 51 5.08 -1.77 2.90
N VAL A 52 3.89 -1.77 2.29
CA VAL A 52 3.07 -0.57 2.06
C VAL A 52 2.40 -0.15 3.38
N ASP A 53 1.80 -1.11 4.08
CA ASP A 53 1.12 -0.95 5.37
C ASP A 53 2.04 -0.50 6.52
N ALA A 54 3.35 -0.58 6.32
CA ALA A 54 4.35 -0.16 7.30
C ALA A 54 5.01 1.20 6.98
N LEU A 55 4.57 1.91 5.93
CA LEU A 55 5.16 3.19 5.54
C LEU A 55 4.69 4.32 6.47
N ASN A 56 5.64 5.01 7.11
CA ASN A 56 5.33 6.20 7.91
C ASN A 56 4.76 7.33 7.04
N ASP A 57 4.11 8.33 7.68
CA ASP A 57 3.65 9.53 6.98
C ASP A 57 4.79 10.21 6.19
N GLY A 58 4.60 10.33 4.89
CA GLY A 58 5.58 10.94 3.99
C GLY A 58 6.71 10.02 3.50
N ASP A 59 6.79 8.77 3.98
CA ASP A 59 7.80 7.84 3.48
C ASP A 59 7.58 7.52 2.00
N PRO A 60 8.62 7.61 1.15
CA PRO A 60 8.48 7.33 -0.26
C PRO A 60 8.66 5.84 -0.55
N LEU A 61 7.76 5.29 -1.35
CA LEU A 61 7.91 3.99 -2.00
C LEU A 61 7.65 4.15 -3.51
N SER A 62 8.21 3.27 -4.32
CA SER A 62 7.98 3.29 -5.76
C SER A 62 7.67 1.91 -6.29
N ASP A 63 6.74 1.86 -7.24
CA ASP A 63 6.42 0.66 -8.01
C ASP A 63 6.51 0.98 -9.50
N SER A 64 6.58 -0.04 -10.34
CA SER A 64 6.64 0.17 -11.78
C SER A 64 6.11 -1.01 -12.60
N PHE A 65 5.63 -0.70 -13.80
CA PHE A 65 5.27 -1.69 -14.80
C PHE A 65 5.61 -1.17 -16.20
N THR A 66 5.84 -2.11 -17.12
CA THR A 66 6.19 -1.81 -18.51
C THR A 66 4.99 -2.10 -19.41
N VAL A 67 4.69 -1.17 -20.30
CA VAL A 67 3.68 -1.33 -21.35
C VAL A 67 4.33 -1.32 -22.72
N HIS A 68 3.61 -1.77 -23.74
CA HIS A 68 4.12 -1.89 -25.10
C HIS A 68 3.14 -1.26 -26.10
N SER A 69 3.67 -0.53 -27.09
CA SER A 69 2.91 -0.22 -28.29
C SER A 69 2.78 -1.46 -29.19
N GLU A 70 1.88 -1.41 -30.17
CA GLU A 70 1.61 -2.54 -31.06
C GLU A 70 2.84 -2.99 -31.86
N ASP A 71 3.76 -2.08 -32.18
CA ASP A 71 5.04 -2.35 -32.84
C ASP A 71 6.08 -3.03 -31.91
N GLY A 72 5.76 -3.17 -30.62
CA GLY A 72 6.63 -3.75 -29.59
C GLY A 72 7.54 -2.74 -28.88
N THR A 73 7.45 -1.44 -29.19
CA THR A 73 8.20 -0.42 -28.44
C THR A 73 7.72 -0.36 -26.99
N SER A 74 8.65 -0.39 -26.04
CA SER A 74 8.34 -0.47 -24.60
C SER A 74 8.42 0.88 -23.90
N GLN A 75 7.57 1.08 -22.90
CA GLN A 75 7.54 2.26 -22.03
C GLN A 75 7.39 1.83 -20.58
N LEU A 76 8.29 2.31 -19.71
CA LEU A 76 8.20 2.11 -18.26
C LEU A 76 7.31 3.18 -17.63
N ILE A 77 6.38 2.77 -16.78
CA ILE A 77 5.57 3.64 -15.93
C ILE A 77 6.03 3.45 -14.49
N THR A 78 6.32 4.56 -13.81
CA THR A 78 6.72 4.57 -12.39
C THR A 78 5.61 5.22 -11.56
N ILE A 79 5.19 4.53 -10.51
CA ILE A 79 4.20 5.00 -9.55
C ILE A 79 4.93 5.39 -8.26
N SER A 80 4.74 6.63 -7.81
CA SER A 80 5.21 7.08 -6.51
C SER A 80 4.11 6.85 -5.49
N ILE A 81 4.45 6.15 -4.42
CA ILE A 81 3.59 5.85 -3.27
C ILE A 81 4.15 6.66 -2.10
N THR A 82 3.26 7.27 -1.32
CA THR A 82 3.63 8.02 -0.12
C THR A 82 2.86 7.43 1.05
N GLY A 83 3.60 7.03 2.08
CA GLY A 83 3.02 6.48 3.30
C GLY A 83 2.11 7.47 4.02
N THR A 84 1.25 6.93 4.87
CA THR A 84 0.33 7.66 5.74
C THR A 84 0.44 7.08 7.12
N ASN A 85 0.42 7.92 8.16
CA ASN A 85 0.52 7.41 9.53
C ASN A 85 -0.78 6.71 9.97
N ASP A 86 -0.67 5.45 10.37
CA ASP A 86 -1.71 4.68 11.04
C ASP A 86 -1.77 4.95 12.54
N ALA A 87 -2.96 4.85 13.13
CA ALA A 87 -3.14 5.14 14.54
C ALA A 87 -2.77 3.92 15.40
N ALA A 88 -1.83 4.10 16.33
CA ALA A 88 -1.52 3.10 17.34
C ALA A 88 -2.79 2.59 18.08
N ILE A 89 -2.90 1.27 18.19
CA ILE A 89 -3.96 0.58 18.91
C ILE A 89 -3.42 0.20 20.30
N ILE A 90 -4.16 0.57 21.35
CA ILE A 90 -3.88 0.16 22.73
C ILE A 90 -4.87 -0.92 23.14
N ASP A 91 -4.37 -2.13 23.36
CA ASP A 91 -5.14 -3.28 23.84
C ASP A 91 -4.65 -3.72 25.22
N GLY A 92 -5.55 -4.21 26.07
CA GLY A 92 -5.17 -4.76 27.37
C GLY A 92 -6.28 -4.78 28.41
N THR A 93 -6.05 -5.56 29.47
CA THR A 93 -6.98 -5.65 30.60
C THR A 93 -6.65 -4.56 31.61
N THR A 94 -7.54 -3.58 31.77
CA THR A 94 -7.37 -2.47 32.73
C THR A 94 -7.89 -2.79 34.14
N SER A 95 -8.48 -3.97 34.35
CA SER A 95 -9.06 -4.37 35.64
C SER A 95 -8.16 -5.34 36.40
N GLY A 96 -7.81 -5.00 37.64
CA GLY A 96 -7.43 -5.96 38.67
C GLY A 96 -8.36 -5.81 39.86
N ALA A 97 -8.79 -6.93 40.45
CA ALA A 97 -9.57 -6.93 41.69
C ALA A 97 -8.62 -6.94 42.89
N VAL A 98 -8.87 -6.08 43.86
CA VAL A 98 -8.27 -6.16 45.20
C VAL A 98 -9.35 -6.65 46.15
N ASP A 99 -9.04 -7.68 46.94
CA ASP A 99 -9.89 -8.16 48.02
C ASP A 99 -9.26 -7.71 49.34
N GLU A 100 -10.03 -7.03 50.18
CA GLU A 100 -9.55 -6.48 51.45
C GLU A 100 -9.40 -7.54 52.54
N ASP A 101 -9.96 -8.74 52.35
CA ASP A 101 -10.02 -9.82 53.35
C ASP A 101 -8.86 -10.84 53.26
N GLY A 102 -7.86 -10.59 52.42
CA GLY A 102 -6.65 -11.40 52.32
C GLY A 102 -5.59 -10.98 53.34
N ALA A 103 -5.51 -11.70 54.47
CA ALA A 103 -4.51 -11.50 55.52
C ALA A 103 -3.09 -11.17 54.98
N ASP A 104 -2.58 -9.98 55.33
CA ASP A 104 -1.18 -9.53 55.36
C ASP A 104 -0.32 -9.54 54.06
N ALA A 105 -0.90 -9.51 52.86
CA ALA A 105 -0.11 -9.27 51.63
C ALA A 105 -0.69 -8.16 50.74
N PRO A 106 0.11 -7.19 50.24
CA PRO A 106 -0.37 -6.25 49.25
C PRO A 106 -0.80 -6.99 47.97
N VAL A 107 -2.08 -6.85 47.60
CA VAL A 107 -2.61 -7.39 46.34
C VAL A 107 -2.25 -6.42 45.21
N THR A 108 -1.32 -6.83 44.35
CA THR A 108 -0.97 -6.06 43.15
C THR A 108 -1.94 -6.39 42.03
N ALA A 109 -2.71 -5.41 41.56
CA ALA A 109 -3.43 -5.50 40.30
C ALA A 109 -2.42 -5.56 39.14
N ILE A 110 -2.24 -6.73 38.53
CA ILE A 110 -1.46 -6.90 37.31
C ILE A 110 -2.40 -6.77 36.10
N GLY A 111 -2.63 -5.53 35.67
CA GLY A 111 -3.12 -5.24 34.33
C GLY A 111 -1.93 -5.16 33.37
N SER A 112 -2.03 -5.78 32.19
CA SER A 112 -1.06 -5.61 31.11
C SER A 112 -1.73 -4.88 29.96
N LEU A 113 -1.09 -3.79 29.52
CA LEU A 113 -1.44 -3.02 28.33
C LEU A 113 -0.34 -3.22 27.29
N THR A 114 -0.74 -3.51 26.06
CA THR A 114 0.12 -3.61 24.89
C THR A 114 -0.32 -2.58 23.87
N ALA A 115 0.61 -1.76 23.40
CA ALA A 115 0.40 -0.88 22.26
C ALA A 115 1.01 -1.52 21.01
N SER A 116 0.30 -1.47 19.89
CA SER A 116 0.80 -1.89 18.58
C SER A 116 0.56 -0.78 17.57
N ASP A 117 1.55 -0.56 16.72
CA ASP A 117 1.49 0.32 15.55
C ASP A 117 1.93 -0.51 14.34
N VAL A 118 1.26 -0.34 13.20
CA VAL A 118 1.61 -1.02 11.94
C VAL A 118 2.71 -0.28 11.20
N ASP A 119 2.84 1.03 11.43
CA ASP A 119 3.91 1.86 10.90
C ASP A 119 5.29 1.42 11.41
N ASN A 120 6.34 1.78 10.66
CA ASN A 120 7.70 1.60 11.10
C ASN A 120 8.00 2.46 12.35
N ALA A 121 8.97 2.03 13.16
CA ALA A 121 9.41 2.87 14.28
C ALA A 121 10.07 4.18 13.77
N ASP A 122 9.59 5.32 14.25
CA ASP A 122 10.20 6.67 14.07
C ASP A 122 11.56 6.80 14.78
#